data_AF-A0A199W3Y5-F1
#
_entry.id   AF-A0A199W3Y5-F1
#
_cell.length_a   1.000
_cell.length_b   1.000
_cell.length_c   1.000
_cell.angle_alpha   90.00
_cell.angle_beta   90.00
_cell.angle_gamma   90.00
#
_symmetry.space_group_name_H-M   'P 1'
#
loop_
_entity.id
_entity.type
_entity.pdbx_description
1 polymer ?
#
loop_
_entity_poly.entity_id
_entity_poly.type
_entity_poly.pdbx_seq_one_letter_code
_entity_poly.pdbx_strand_id
1 'polypeptide(L)'
;MTDNMLLQIKQIGGHHPNEDFAVRGKEPKDEVQIYTWKDATLRELTDLVKEVAPAARKRDAKLSFAFVYPDKNGRFVVRPVGMTFSYGNGRLDDGKTLAELGFQIGDYLSVAIL
;
A
#
# COMPACT_ATOMS: atom_id res chain seq x y z
N MET A 1 5.48 21.28 -0.52
CA MET A 1 4.28 20.95 -1.30
C MET A 1 3.87 19.58 -0.81
N THR A 2 2.81 19.48 -0.01
CA THR A 2 2.33 18.22 0.56
C THR A 2 1.46 17.53 -0.48
N ASP A 3 1.88 16.37 -0.98
CA ASP A 3 1.07 15.56 -1.86
C ASP A 3 0.12 14.73 -0.98
N ASN A 4 -1.19 14.96 -1.06
CA ASN A 4 -2.16 14.13 -0.33
C ASN A 4 -2.25 12.76 -1.00
N MET A 5 -2.02 11.69 -0.23
CA MET A 5 -2.21 10.30 -0.64
C MET A 5 -3.32 9.66 0.19
N LEU A 6 -4.09 8.77 -0.43
CA LEU A 6 -5.01 7.88 0.27
C LEU A 6 -4.36 6.50 0.37
N LEU A 7 -4.04 6.05 1.58
CA LEU A 7 -3.49 4.72 1.83
C LEU A 7 -4.66 3.75 2.14
N GLN A 8 -4.67 2.59 1.50
CA GLN A 8 -5.69 1.56 1.70
C GLN A 8 -5.02 0.32 2.31
N ILE A 9 -5.24 0.06 3.59
CA ILE A 9 -4.60 -1.05 4.29
C ILE A 9 -5.57 -2.22 4.34
N LYS A 10 -5.21 -3.37 3.74
CA LYS A 10 -6.00 -4.59 3.90
C LYS A 10 -5.33 -5.50 4.92
N GLN A 11 -6.05 -5.72 6.01
CA GLN A 11 -5.67 -6.67 7.03
C GLN A 11 -6.09 -8.08 6.57
N ILE A 12 -5.13 -8.83 6.00
CA ILE A 12 -5.12 -10.30 5.80
C ILE A 12 -5.58 -10.80 4.42
N GLY A 13 -4.77 -11.69 3.83
CA GLY A 13 -5.19 -12.65 2.80
C GLY A 13 -4.80 -12.35 1.34
N GLY A 14 -4.07 -11.25 1.08
CA GLY A 14 -3.68 -10.81 -0.27
C GLY A 14 -4.33 -9.48 -0.66
N HIS A 15 -4.07 -8.99 -1.88
CA HIS A 15 -4.71 -7.76 -2.36
C HIS A 15 -6.22 -7.96 -2.58
N HIS A 16 -7.03 -6.90 -2.47
CA HIS A 16 -8.45 -6.98 -2.85
C HIS A 16 -8.59 -7.35 -4.33
N PRO A 17 -9.56 -8.22 -4.70
CA PRO A 17 -9.92 -8.40 -6.10
C PRO A 17 -10.38 -7.07 -6.70
N ASN A 18 -10.16 -6.88 -8.00
CA ASN A 18 -10.52 -5.64 -8.71
C ASN A 18 -12.00 -5.24 -8.52
N GLU A 19 -12.87 -6.22 -8.26
CA GLU A 19 -14.31 -6.06 -8.04
C GLU A 19 -14.64 -5.27 -6.76
N ASP A 20 -13.82 -5.37 -5.71
CA ASP A 20 -14.02 -4.64 -4.45
C ASP A 20 -13.80 -3.13 -4.62
N PHE A 21 -13.06 -2.73 -5.67
CA PHE A 21 -12.84 -1.33 -6.01
C PHE A 21 -13.87 -0.82 -7.04
N ALA A 22 -14.63 -1.69 -7.71
CA ALA A 22 -15.48 -1.33 -8.85
C ALA A 22 -16.69 -0.45 -8.48
N VAL A 23 -17.05 -0.36 -7.20
CA VAL A 23 -18.21 0.42 -6.73
C VAL A 23 -17.75 1.53 -5.79
N ARG A 24 -17.78 2.75 -6.31
CA ARG A 24 -17.53 3.98 -5.54
C ARG A 24 -18.51 4.05 -4.36
N GLY A 25 -18.02 4.13 -3.12
CA GLY A 25 -18.81 4.06 -1.88
C GLY A 25 -18.91 2.66 -1.25
N LYS A 26 -18.25 1.64 -1.81
CA LYS A 26 -18.06 0.30 -1.20
C LYS A 26 -16.59 -0.04 -0.97
N GLU A 27 -15.74 0.98 -0.88
CA GLU A 27 -14.34 0.82 -0.56
C GLU A 27 -14.18 0.02 0.77
N PRO A 28 -13.09 -0.75 0.93
CA PRO A 28 -12.86 -1.53 2.14
C PRO A 28 -12.94 -0.65 3.40
N LYS A 29 -13.61 -1.15 4.45
CA LYS A 29 -13.80 -0.39 5.70
C LYS A 29 -12.51 -0.10 6.48
N ASP A 30 -11.41 -0.75 6.10
CA ASP A 30 -10.10 -0.64 6.75
C ASP A 30 -9.18 0.39 6.05
N GLU A 31 -9.75 1.36 5.33
CA GLU A 31 -9.04 2.49 4.72
C GLU A 31 -8.39 3.41 5.77
N VAL A 32 -7.15 3.85 5.53
CA VAL A 32 -6.45 4.81 6.40
C VAL A 32 -5.85 5.93 5.58
N GLN A 33 -6.31 7.16 5.74
CA GLN A 33 -5.69 8.29 5.04
C GLN A 33 -4.34 8.63 5.66
N ILE A 34 -3.29 8.68 4.83
CA ILE A 34 -1.93 9.02 5.28
C ILE A 34 -1.38 10.12 4.39
N TYR A 35 -0.92 11.19 5.03
CA TYR A 35 -0.13 12.22 4.38
C TYR A 35 1.31 11.73 4.24
N THR A 36 1.79 11.57 3.01
CA THR A 36 3.15 11.14 2.72
C THR A 36 3.69 11.85 1.48
N TRP A 37 4.98 11.71 1.22
CA TRP A 37 5.66 12.36 0.11
C TRP A 37 6.21 11.30 -0.85
N LYS A 38 6.54 11.70 -2.09
CA LYS A 38 7.02 10.75 -3.11
C LYS A 38 8.39 10.14 -2.79
N ASP A 39 9.17 10.76 -1.92
CA ASP A 39 10.44 10.24 -1.41
C ASP A 39 10.25 9.22 -0.29
N ALA A 40 9.03 8.98 0.19
CA ALA A 40 8.76 7.97 1.20
C ALA A 40 9.10 6.57 0.68
N THR A 41 9.83 5.83 1.50
CA THR A 41 10.29 4.47 1.23
C THR A 41 9.26 3.42 1.63
N LEU A 42 9.34 2.23 1.04
CA LEU A 42 8.51 1.10 1.48
C LEU A 42 8.78 0.73 2.95
N ARG A 43 9.99 0.99 3.48
CA ARG A 43 10.32 0.85 4.90
C ARG A 43 9.48 1.78 5.77
N GLU A 44 9.46 3.07 5.47
CA GLU A 44 8.67 4.06 6.22
C GLU A 44 7.17 3.73 6.16
N LEU A 45 6.67 3.33 4.99
CA LEU A 45 5.29 2.87 4.82
C LEU A 45 4.99 1.62 5.64
N THR A 46 5.95 0.70 5.76
CA THR A 46 5.80 -0.49 6.62
C THR A 46 5.67 -0.10 8.08
N ASP A 47 6.45 0.88 8.55
CA ASP A 47 6.38 1.34 9.93
C ASP A 47 5.05 2.05 10.24
N LEU A 48 4.55 2.84 9.30
CA LEU A 48 3.21 3.43 9.40
C LEU A 48 2.11 2.36 9.46
N VAL A 49 2.18 1.32 8.61
CA VAL A 49 1.20 0.23 8.64
C VAL A 49 1.20 -0.49 9.99
N LYS A 50 2.35 -0.62 10.67
CA LYS A 50 2.40 -1.22 12.01
C LYS A 50 1.69 -0.38 13.07
N GLU A 51 1.57 0.93 12.90
CA GLU A 51 0.87 1.79 13.87
C GLU A 51 -0.62 1.44 13.93
N VAL A 52 -1.21 1.11 12.77
CA VAL A 52 -2.65 0.89 12.61
C VAL A 52 -3.03 -0.59 12.47
N ALA A 53 -2.13 -1.47 12.05
CA ALA A 53 -2.38 -2.90 11.87
C ALA A 53 -1.42 -3.75 12.72
N PRO A 54 -1.83 -4.21 13.93
CA PRO A 54 -0.98 -5.02 14.81
C PRO A 54 -0.42 -6.30 14.17
N ALA A 55 -1.12 -6.87 13.18
CA ALA A 55 -0.66 -8.05 12.44
C ALA A 55 0.68 -7.82 11.71
N ALA A 56 0.95 -6.59 11.26
CA ALA A 56 2.20 -6.23 10.61
C ALA A 56 3.40 -6.21 11.57
N ARG A 57 3.19 -6.28 12.88
CA ARG A 57 4.26 -6.31 13.89
C ARG A 57 4.83 -7.71 14.13
N LYS A 58 4.17 -8.77 13.63
CA LYS A 58 4.69 -10.14 13.74
C LYS A 58 6.06 -10.22 13.07
N ARG A 59 6.99 -10.94 13.69
CA ARG A 59 8.40 -11.00 13.26
C ARG A 59 8.56 -11.62 11.86
N ASP A 60 7.72 -12.56 11.52
CA ASP A 60 7.70 -13.29 10.25
C ASP A 60 6.81 -12.64 9.19
N ALA A 61 6.03 -11.60 9.55
CA ALA A 61 5.14 -10.94 8.61
C ALA A 61 5.90 -10.30 7.46
N LYS A 62 5.32 -10.41 6.26
CA LYS A 62 5.75 -9.68 5.07
C LYS A 62 4.65 -8.72 4.66
N LEU A 63 5.04 -7.55 4.16
CA LEU A 63 4.09 -6.59 3.61
C LEU A 63 4.29 -6.53 2.11
N SER A 64 3.24 -6.84 1.36
CA SER A 64 3.19 -6.70 -0.10
C SER A 64 2.47 -5.42 -0.46
N PHE A 65 3.13 -4.57 -1.23
CA PHE A 65 2.62 -3.27 -1.65
C PHE A 65 2.17 -3.33 -3.11
N ALA A 66 1.02 -2.75 -3.40
CA ALA A 66 0.51 -2.60 -4.76
C ALA A 66 -0.16 -1.25 -4.95
N PHE A 67 0.00 -0.63 -6.11
CA PHE A 67 -0.81 0.52 -6.48
C PHE A 67 -2.15 0.06 -7.05
N VAL A 68 -3.20 0.79 -6.72
CA VAL A 68 -4.55 0.56 -7.23
C VAL A 68 -5.05 1.83 -7.89
N TYR A 69 -5.39 1.74 -9.17
CA TYR A 69 -5.81 2.89 -9.98
C TYR A 69 -6.73 2.43 -11.12
N PRO A 70 -7.62 3.29 -11.64
CA PRO A 70 -8.47 2.96 -12.78
C PRO A 70 -7.63 2.87 -14.07
N ASP A 71 -7.87 1.85 -14.88
CA ASP A 71 -7.39 1.78 -16.26
C ASP A 71 -8.18 2.73 -17.17
N LYS A 72 -7.81 2.75 -18.46
CA LYS A 72 -8.50 3.57 -19.48
C LYS A 72 -9.99 3.24 -19.65
N ASN A 73 -10.43 2.08 -19.19
CA ASN A 73 -11.82 1.61 -19.26
C ASN A 73 -12.57 1.81 -17.94
N GLY A 74 -11.95 2.48 -16.95
CA GLY A 74 -12.52 2.70 -15.62
C GLY A 74 -12.49 1.46 -14.71
N ARG A 75 -11.79 0.39 -15.09
CA ARG A 75 -11.61 -0.80 -14.24
C ARG A 75 -10.40 -0.61 -13.36
N PHE A 76 -10.54 -0.87 -12.07
CA PHE A 76 -9.40 -0.81 -11.17
C PHE A 76 -8.38 -1.91 -11.47
N VAL A 77 -7.12 -1.51 -11.49
CA VAL A 77 -5.95 -2.36 -11.68
C VAL A 77 -5.18 -2.37 -10.38
N VAL A 78 -4.87 -3.56 -9.88
CA VAL A 78 -3.92 -3.75 -8.77
C VAL A 78 -2.57 -4.13 -9.36
N ARG A 79 -1.56 -3.27 -9.19
CA ARG A 79 -0.20 -3.46 -9.66
C ARG A 79 0.76 -3.65 -8.48
N PRO A 80 1.24 -4.88 -8.19
CA PRO A 80 2.29 -5.10 -7.19
C PRO A 80 3.54 -4.29 -7.51
N VAL A 81 4.14 -3.66 -6.50
CA VAL A 81 5.29 -2.76 -6.66
C VAL A 81 6.50 -3.13 -5.80
N GLY A 82 6.29 -3.85 -4.70
CA GLY A 82 7.40 -4.32 -3.88
C GLY A 82 6.93 -5.01 -2.61
N MET A 83 7.91 -5.56 -1.88
CA MET A 83 7.67 -6.22 -0.60
C MET A 83 8.70 -5.82 0.44
N THR A 84 8.28 -5.79 1.69
CA THR A 84 9.17 -5.62 2.85
C THR A 84 8.95 -6.74 3.86
N PHE A 85 9.94 -6.91 4.72
CA PHE A 85 9.74 -7.63 5.97
C PHE A 85 9.23 -6.66 7.04
N SER A 86 8.42 -7.19 7.96
CA SER A 86 8.04 -6.49 9.17
C SER A 86 9.26 -5.94 9.90
N TYR A 87 10.28 -6.77 10.14
CA TYR A 87 11.54 -6.30 10.71
C TYR A 87 12.42 -5.67 9.61
N GLY A 88 12.89 -4.46 9.85
CA GLY A 88 13.85 -3.81 8.97
C GLY A 88 15.15 -4.61 8.94
N ASN A 89 15.57 -5.00 7.75
CA ASN A 89 16.83 -5.72 7.56
C ASN A 89 17.63 -5.23 6.34
N GLY A 90 17.14 -4.19 5.64
CA GLY A 90 17.78 -3.65 4.45
C GLY A 90 17.77 -4.61 3.25
N ARG A 91 16.92 -5.65 3.28
CA ARG A 91 16.73 -6.61 2.19
C ARG A 91 15.36 -6.39 1.52
N LEU A 92 15.14 -7.04 0.39
CA LEU A 92 13.99 -6.82 -0.49
C LEU A 92 13.96 -5.38 -1.03
N ASP A 93 12.83 -4.70 -0.87
CA ASP A 93 12.52 -3.42 -1.50
C ASP A 93 12.45 -2.27 -0.48
N ASP A 94 12.97 -2.47 0.75
CA ASP A 94 12.90 -1.50 1.87
C ASP A 94 13.26 -0.07 1.44
N GLY A 95 14.31 0.09 0.64
CA GLY A 95 14.82 1.40 0.22
C GLY A 95 14.13 2.02 -1.00
N LYS A 96 13.21 1.31 -1.67
CA LYS A 96 12.53 1.86 -2.85
C LYS A 96 11.52 2.92 -2.42
N THR A 97 11.59 4.07 -3.08
CA THR A 97 10.67 5.20 -2.86
C THR A 97 9.42 5.09 -3.72
N LEU A 98 8.35 5.77 -3.31
CA LEU A 98 7.12 5.89 -4.12
C LEU A 98 7.41 6.49 -5.51
N ALA A 99 8.33 7.46 -5.60
CA ALA A 99 8.77 8.06 -6.84
C ALA A 99 9.39 7.02 -7.79
N GLU A 100 10.33 6.21 -7.30
CA GLU A 100 11.01 5.16 -8.07
C GLU A 100 10.05 4.07 -8.55
N LEU A 101 9.00 3.80 -7.76
CA LEU A 101 7.97 2.81 -8.09
C LEU A 101 6.90 3.35 -9.05
N GLY A 102 6.94 4.63 -9.37
CA GLY A 102 6.05 5.30 -10.31
C GLY A 102 4.68 5.65 -9.73
N PHE A 103 4.63 6.05 -8.45
CA PHE A 103 3.40 6.50 -7.81
C PHE A 103 2.86 7.79 -8.45
N GLN A 104 1.54 7.83 -8.69
CA GLN A 104 0.84 9.01 -9.19
C GLN A 104 -0.16 9.54 -8.17
N ILE A 105 -0.35 10.86 -8.17
CA ILE A 105 -1.36 11.49 -7.32
C ILE A 105 -2.74 10.97 -7.77
N GLY A 106 -3.49 10.41 -6.82
CA GLY A 106 -4.78 9.77 -7.08
C GLY A 106 -4.74 8.24 -7.11
N ASP A 107 -3.54 7.64 -7.13
CA ASP A 107 -3.40 6.20 -6.89
C ASP A 107 -3.70 5.88 -5.43
N TYR A 108 -4.34 4.74 -5.20
CA TYR A 108 -4.40 4.13 -3.88
C TYR A 108 -3.19 3.21 -3.69
N LEU A 109 -2.72 3.09 -2.45
CA LEU A 109 -1.72 2.10 -2.08
C LEU A 109 -2.40 0.97 -1.30
N SER A 110 -2.45 -0.23 -1.87
CA SER A 110 -2.91 -1.45 -1.21
C SER A 110 -1.75 -2.16 -0.52
N VAL A 111 -1.92 -2.46 0.76
CA VAL A 111 -0.96 -3.24 1.53
C VAL A 111 -1.57 -4.56 1.99
N ALA A 112 -0.94 -5.67 1.64
CA ALA A 112 -1.31 -7.00 2.12
C ALA A 112 -0.29 -7.50 3.13
N ILE A 113 -0.74 -7.88 4.32
CA ILE A 113 0.08 -8.50 5.37
C ILE A 113 0.00 -10.02 5.21
N LEU A 114 1.14 -10.64 4.95
CA LEU A 114 1.32 -12.09 4.73
C LEU A 114 1.98 -12.74 5.93
#